data_AF-Q9ZRX4-F1
#
_entry.id   AF-Q9ZRX4-F1
#
_cell.length_a   1.000
_cell.length_b   1.000
_cell.length_c   1.000
_cell.angle_alpha   90.00
_cell.angle_beta   90.00
_cell.angle_gamma   90.00
#
_symmetry.space_group_name_H-M   'P 1'
#
loop_
_entity.id
_entity.type
_entity.pdbx_description
1 polymer ?
#
loop_
_entity_poly.entity_id
_entity_poly.type
_entity_poly.pdbx_seq_one_letter_code
_entity_poly.pdbx_strand_id
1 'polypeptide(L)'
;PHPNECSGSDLDGDIYFVSWDPDLIPTRMVAPMDYTPAPTETLDHDVMIEEVHEYFTNYIVNESLGIIANAHVVFADREILKAESTPCIKLAELFSIAVDFPKTGVP
;
A
#
# COMPACT_ATOMS: atom_id res chain seq x y z
N PRO A 1 1.51 -18.73 -5.95
CA PRO A 1 1.54 -17.33 -5.47
C PRO A 1 1.33 -17.32 -3.95
N HIS A 2 2.24 -16.64 -3.24
CA HIS A 2 1.99 -16.33 -1.84
C HIS A 2 1.02 -15.13 -1.78
N PRO A 3 0.07 -15.09 -0.83
CA PRO A 3 -0.93 -14.01 -0.70
C PRO A 3 -0.34 -12.59 -0.79
N ASN A 4 0.80 -12.38 -0.13
CA ASN A 4 1.49 -11.10 -0.07
C ASN A 4 2.08 -10.62 -1.40
N GLU A 5 2.20 -11.48 -2.41
CA GLU A 5 2.63 -11.10 -3.76
C GLU A 5 1.54 -10.30 -4.50
N CYS A 6 0.30 -10.31 -3.98
CA CYS A 6 -0.83 -9.56 -4.50
C CYS A 6 -1.10 -8.33 -3.62
N SER A 7 -0.32 -7.26 -3.80
CA SER A 7 -0.53 -5.98 -3.09
C SER A 7 -0.42 -6.05 -1.56
N GLY A 8 0.42 -6.95 -1.02
CA GLY A 8 0.56 -7.12 0.43
C GLY A 8 -0.62 -7.82 1.11
N SER A 9 -1.48 -8.47 0.32
CA SER A 9 -2.68 -9.18 0.78
C SER A 9 -2.37 -10.34 1.73
N ASP A 10 -3.36 -10.70 2.54
CA ASP A 10 -3.33 -11.88 3.40
C ASP A 10 -4.59 -12.76 3.19
N LEU A 11 -4.96 -13.56 4.20
CA LEU A 11 -6.09 -14.50 4.15
C LEU A 11 -7.15 -14.19 5.22
N ASP A 12 -7.24 -12.95 5.67
CA ASP A 12 -8.21 -12.50 6.69
C ASP A 12 -9.58 -12.07 6.10
N GLY A 13 -9.68 -11.97 4.77
CA GLY A 13 -10.89 -11.55 4.07
C GLY A 13 -10.69 -11.07 2.63
N ASP A 14 -9.44 -10.98 2.16
CA ASP A 14 -9.10 -10.49 0.83
C ASP A 14 -9.72 -11.30 -0.31
N ILE A 15 -10.11 -10.58 -1.37
CA ILE A 15 -10.75 -11.12 -2.56
C ILE A 15 -9.78 -11.06 -3.72
N TYR A 16 -9.59 -12.21 -4.37
CA TYR A 16 -8.68 -12.36 -5.50
C TYR A 16 -9.46 -12.44 -6.81
N PHE A 17 -9.02 -11.68 -7.81
CA PHE A 17 -9.45 -11.90 -9.17
C PHE A 17 -8.71 -13.10 -9.77
N VAL A 18 -9.46 -14.15 -10.14
CA VAL A 18 -8.92 -15.37 -10.75
C VAL A 18 -9.56 -15.56 -12.11
N SER A 19 -8.74 -15.64 -13.15
CA SER A 19 -9.19 -15.89 -14.53
C SER A 19 -8.43 -17.05 -15.15
N TRP A 20 -9.15 -17.82 -15.96
CA TRP A 20 -8.62 -18.93 -16.77
C TRP A 20 -8.70 -18.61 -18.26
N ASP A 21 -9.20 -17.43 -18.61
CA ASP A 21 -9.29 -16.95 -19.99
C ASP A 21 -7.86 -16.68 -20.52
N PRO A 22 -7.40 -17.39 -21.57
CA PRO A 22 -6.06 -17.20 -22.12
C PRO A 22 -5.75 -15.76 -22.53
N ASP A 23 -6.75 -14.97 -22.93
CA ASP A 23 -6.56 -13.57 -23.34
C ASP A 23 -6.33 -12.63 -22.15
N LEU A 24 -6.71 -13.04 -20.94
CA LEU A 24 -6.53 -12.28 -19.70
C LEU A 24 -5.31 -12.73 -18.89
N ILE A 25 -4.64 -13.82 -19.26
CA ILE A 25 -3.42 -14.29 -18.59
C ILE A 25 -2.24 -13.44 -19.08
N PRO A 26 -1.54 -12.71 -18.18
CA PRO A 26 -0.40 -11.90 -18.57
C PRO A 26 0.71 -12.74 -19.20
N THR A 27 1.22 -12.33 -20.37
CA THR A 27 2.34 -13.02 -21.04
C THR A 27 3.70 -12.74 -20.39
N ARG A 28 3.75 -11.75 -19.50
CA ARG A 28 4.96 -11.33 -18.77
C ARG A 28 4.70 -11.39 -17.27
N MET A 29 5.65 -11.98 -16.55
CA MET A 29 5.70 -11.95 -15.09
C MET A 29 6.71 -10.90 -14.62
N VAL A 30 6.39 -10.24 -13.52
CA VAL A 30 7.25 -9.26 -12.84
C VAL A 30 7.48 -9.74 -11.42
N ALA A 31 8.66 -9.46 -10.86
CA ALA A 31 8.91 -9.74 -9.46
C ALA A 31 7.93 -8.91 -8.58
N PRO A 32 7.35 -9.50 -7.54
CA PRO A 32 6.53 -8.76 -6.59
C PRO A 32 7.38 -7.74 -5.83
N MET A 33 6.73 -6.67 -5.36
CA MET A 33 7.34 -5.72 -4.42
C MET A 33 7.51 -6.37 -3.04
N ASP A 34 8.46 -5.84 -2.26
CA ASP A 34 8.61 -6.21 -0.86
C ASP A 34 7.57 -5.46 -0.02
N TYR A 35 6.63 -6.22 0.55
CA TYR A 35 5.58 -5.73 1.44
C TYR A 35 5.91 -5.99 2.92
N THR A 36 7.20 -6.11 3.27
CA THR A 36 7.60 -6.23 4.67
C THR A 36 7.11 -5.00 5.46
N PRO A 37 6.26 -5.18 6.49
CA PRO A 37 5.69 -4.06 7.23
C PRO A 37 6.77 -3.25 7.95
N ALA A 38 6.51 -1.95 8.12
CA ALA A 38 7.30 -1.13 9.03
C ALA A 38 7.16 -1.64 10.48
N PRO A 39 8.21 -1.53 11.32
CA PRO A 39 8.09 -1.85 12.74
C PRO A 39 6.98 -1.01 13.38
N THR A 40 6.08 -1.66 14.11
CA THR A 40 5.05 -0.97 14.89
C THR A 40 5.69 -0.26 16.07
N GLU A 41 5.25 0.97 16.36
CA GLU A 41 5.65 1.67 17.58
C GLU A 41 5.04 0.96 18.80
N THR A 42 5.89 0.60 19.76
CA THR A 42 5.46 -0.02 21.02
C THR A 42 5.60 1.00 22.15
N LEU A 43 4.51 1.26 22.85
CA LEU A 43 4.52 2.08 24.07
C LEU A 43 5.00 1.24 25.25
N ASP A 44 5.70 1.88 26.19
CA ASP A 44 6.18 1.28 27.45
C ASP A 44 5.14 1.35 28.58
N HIS A 45 3.94 1.82 28.26
CA HIS A 45 2.82 2.03 29.17
C HIS A 45 1.48 1.70 28.51
N ASP A 46 0.41 1.63 29.32
CA ASP A 46 -0.95 1.41 28.82
C ASP A 46 -1.43 2.62 28.02
N VAL A 47 -2.12 2.37 26.90
CA VAL A 47 -2.65 3.43 26.03
C VAL A 47 -3.65 4.31 26.78
N MET A 48 -3.42 5.62 26.75
CA MET A 48 -4.26 6.64 27.35
C MET A 48 -5.21 7.27 26.32
N ILE A 49 -6.34 7.82 26.77
CA ILE A 49 -7.35 8.39 25.86
C ILE A 49 -6.83 9.62 25.11
N GLU A 50 -5.90 10.37 25.72
CA GLU A 50 -5.24 11.51 25.12
C GLU A 50 -4.41 11.12 23.88
N GLU A 51 -3.70 9.99 23.96
CA GLU A 51 -2.91 9.46 22.84
C GLU A 51 -3.80 8.98 21.69
N VAL A 52 -4.99 8.44 22.01
CA VAL A 52 -6.00 8.09 21.00
C VAL A 52 -6.51 9.35 20.28
N HIS A 53 -6.75 10.45 21.00
CA HIS A 53 -7.15 11.71 20.38
C HIS A 53 -6.05 12.27 19.47
N GLU A 54 -4.80 12.27 19.94
CA GLU A 54 -3.66 12.72 19.15
C GLU A 54 -3.50 11.88 17.89
N TYR A 55 -3.53 10.56 18.02
CA TYR A 55 -3.48 9.62 16.90
C TYR A 55 -4.56 9.89 15.86
N PHE A 56 -5.81 10.09 16.28
CA PHE A 56 -6.91 10.37 15.36
C PHE A 56 -6.72 11.68 14.60
N THR A 57 -6.17 12.70 15.26
CA THR A 57 -5.87 13.98 14.63
C THR A 57 -4.75 13.83 13.60
N ASN A 58 -3.68 13.12 13.97
CA ASN A 58 -2.56 12.80 13.07
C ASN A 58 -3.01 11.96 11.88
N TYR A 59 -3.92 11.01 12.08
CA TYR A 59 -4.50 10.20 11.00
C TYR A 59 -5.23 11.07 9.97
N ILE A 60 -6.08 12.00 10.42
CA ILE A 60 -6.81 12.88 9.52
C ILE A 60 -5.87 13.78 8.71
N VAL A 61 -4.81 14.30 9.34
CA VAL A 61 -3.86 15.20 8.69
C VAL A 61 -2.96 14.48 7.68
N ASN A 62 -2.59 13.23 7.97
CA ASN A 62 -1.67 12.45 7.14
C ASN A 62 -2.38 11.51 6.15
N GLU A 63 -3.71 11.56 6.04
CA GLU A 63 -4.44 10.84 4.99
C GLU A 63 -4.00 11.36 3.62
N SER A 64 -3.17 10.55 2.95
CA SER A 64 -2.55 10.89 1.66
C SER A 64 -2.82 9.83 0.60
N LEU A 65 -3.60 8.80 0.93
CA LEU A 65 -3.79 7.61 0.10
C LEU A 65 -4.41 7.97 -1.25
N GLY A 66 -5.46 8.80 -1.23
CA GLY A 66 -6.10 9.28 -2.46
C GLY A 66 -5.19 10.14 -3.33
N ILE A 67 -4.32 10.95 -2.71
CA ILE A 67 -3.38 11.82 -3.43
C ILE A 67 -2.30 10.97 -4.12
N ILE A 68 -1.73 10.00 -3.41
CA ILE A 68 -0.72 9.08 -3.93
C ILE A 68 -1.31 8.25 -5.08
N ALA A 69 -2.53 7.70 -4.93
CA ALA A 69 -3.20 6.94 -5.97
C ALA A 69 -3.39 7.75 -7.26
N ASN A 70 -3.90 8.98 -7.12
CA ASN A 70 -4.14 9.86 -8.26
C ASN A 70 -2.83 10.23 -8.96
N ALA A 71 -1.77 10.53 -8.19
CA ALA A 71 -0.45 10.79 -8.74
C ALA A 71 0.08 9.58 -9.52
N HIS A 72 -0.06 8.36 -8.98
CA HIS A 72 0.40 7.14 -9.63
C HIS A 72 -0.26 6.95 -10.99
N VAL A 73 -1.59 7.12 -11.08
CA VAL A 73 -2.32 7.02 -12.35
C VAL A 73 -1.84 8.07 -13.35
N VAL A 74 -1.65 9.32 -12.93
CA VAL A 74 -1.18 10.41 -13.81
C VAL A 74 0.24 10.14 -14.33
N PHE A 75 1.16 9.69 -13.47
CA PHE A 75 2.52 9.35 -13.90
C PHE A 75 2.52 8.12 -14.82
N ALA A 76 1.71 7.09 -14.52
CA ALA A 76 1.64 5.89 -15.34
C ALA A 76 1.10 6.17 -16.75
N ASP A 77 0.20 7.14 -16.90
CA ASP A 77 -0.29 7.58 -18.21
C ASP A 77 0.75 8.40 -18.99
N ARG A 78 1.51 9.24 -18.27
CA ARG A 78 2.50 10.14 -18.87
C ARG A 78 3.81 9.44 -19.27
N GLU A 79 4.29 8.50 -18.45
CA GLU A 79 5.63 7.94 -18.58
C GLU A 79 5.69 6.81 -19.61
N ILE A 80 6.80 6.73 -20.36
CA ILE A 80 7.00 5.68 -21.38
C ILE A 80 6.98 4.28 -20.76
N LEU A 81 7.56 4.15 -19.57
CA LEU A 81 7.58 2.89 -18.80
C LEU A 81 6.31 2.66 -17.97
N LYS A 82 5.34 3.58 -18.03
CA LYS A 82 4.05 3.47 -17.34
C LYS A 82 4.21 3.20 -15.83
N ALA A 83 3.50 2.22 -15.29
CA ALA A 83 3.58 1.81 -13.89
C ALA A 83 4.97 1.29 -13.47
N GLU A 84 5.84 0.92 -14.41
CA GLU A 84 7.22 0.52 -14.13
C GLU A 84 8.20 1.70 -14.12
N SER A 85 7.70 2.92 -14.35
CA SER A 85 8.53 4.11 -14.21
C SER A 85 8.96 4.31 -12.76
N THR A 86 10.15 4.86 -12.55
CA THR A 86 10.67 5.14 -11.21
C THR A 86 9.71 5.95 -10.33
N PRO A 87 9.01 6.99 -10.83
CA PRO A 87 7.99 7.69 -10.04
C PRO A 87 6.83 6.78 -9.61
N CYS A 88 6.36 5.90 -10.50
CA CYS A 88 5.26 4.98 -10.18
C CYS A 88 5.68 3.94 -9.14
N ILE A 89 6.87 3.35 -9.27
CA ILE A 89 7.40 2.40 -8.28
C ILE A 89 7.50 3.09 -6.91
N LYS A 90 8.03 4.33 -6.86
CA LYS A 90 8.12 5.09 -5.61
C LYS A 90 6.75 5.40 -5.01
N LEU A 91 5.77 5.75 -5.84
CA LEU A 91 4.41 6.00 -5.39
C LEU A 91 3.72 4.72 -4.90
N ALA A 92 3.98 3.57 -5.52
CA ALA A 92 3.47 2.28 -5.05
C ALA A 92 4.04 1.90 -3.67
N GLU A 93 5.34 2.14 -3.42
CA GLU A 93 5.94 1.97 -2.09
C GLU A 93 5.25 2.87 -1.04
N LEU A 94 5.08 4.16 -1.36
CA LEU A 94 4.41 5.11 -0.47
C LEU A 94 2.94 4.74 -0.24
N PHE A 95 2.26 4.21 -1.26
CA PHE A 95 0.89 3.74 -1.15
C PHE A 95 0.81 2.56 -0.16
N SER A 96 1.74 1.61 -0.25
CA SER A 96 1.82 0.48 0.70
C SER A 96 1.99 0.98 2.14
N ILE A 97 2.86 1.96 2.37
CA ILE A 97 3.07 2.55 3.70
C ILE A 97 1.79 3.24 4.19
N ALA A 98 1.14 4.03 3.34
CA ALA A 98 -0.06 4.78 3.69
C ALA A 98 -1.27 3.88 4.01
N VAL A 99 -1.41 2.72 3.36
CA VAL A 99 -2.46 1.72 3.67
C VAL A 99 -2.29 1.17 5.08
N ASP A 100 -1.04 0.96 5.51
CA ASP A 100 -0.74 0.39 6.82
C ASP A 100 -0.59 1.44 7.93
N PHE A 101 -0.62 2.74 7.62
CA PHE A 101 -0.59 3.83 8.59
C PHE A 101 -1.60 3.66 9.76
N PRO A 102 -2.87 3.25 9.53
CA PRO A 102 -3.82 2.93 10.61
C PRO A 102 -3.32 1.91 11.64
N LYS A 103 -2.41 1.02 11.22
CA LYS A 103 -1.89 -0.09 12.04
C LYS A 103 -0.52 0.23 12.63
N THR A 104 0.31 0.97 11.90
CA THR A 104 1.72 1.20 12.24
C THR A 104 1.97 2.55 12.90
N GLY A 105 1.15 3.56 12.59
CA GLY A 105 1.36 4.95 13.00
C GLY A 105 2.47 5.68 12.24
N VAL A 106 3.05 5.07 11.19
CA VAL A 106 4.19 5.62 10.44
C VAL A 106 3.71 6.36 9.18
N PRO A 107 3.78 7.72 9.13
CA PRO A 107 3.29 8.55 8.02
C PRO A 107 4.17 8.51 6.76
#